data_AF-A0A5S3UI82-F1
#
_entry.id   AF-A0A5S3UI82-F1
#
_cell.length_a   1.000
_cell.length_b   1.000
_cell.length_c   1.000
_cell.angle_alpha   90.00
_cell.angle_beta   90.00
_cell.angle_gamma   90.00
#
_symmetry.space_group_name_H-M   'P 1'
#
loop_
_entity.id
_entity.type
_entity.pdbx_description
1 polymer ?
#
loop_
_entity_poly.entity_id
_entity_poly.type
_entity_poly.pdbx_seq_one_letter_code
_entity_poly.pdbx_strand_id
1 'polypeptide(L)'
;MKLSRVIFYLFFVINAQRTLAIELSDTLHSLILDANQVLTLDNTADFTPTAVSDVETARLGPNSIAINAPNNAGFYNLVLSNGKVTKHLLIIVKKPFNSDNKQLNNYQIGLYPAPYKNYPQYTAPNGFIEIFEKDLSRQLTPHVQIKNVICKQVSGFPKYLYINNDGLMMLEELLTFVQSEGIKVSKFAFISGYRTPHYNRSIGNGKHSRHQYGDAFDLYIDENDDGRMDDLNGDGKLTIADVDVLYKVFEKFQKQSRYNGGIGRYKPASHHGGFVHIDNRGFTARW
;
A
#
# COMPACT_ATOMS: atom_id res chain seq x y z
N MET A 1 31.51 -22.53 54.33
CA MET A 1 30.08 -22.28 54.05
C MET A 1 29.95 -21.78 52.63
N LYS A 2 29.14 -22.48 51.81
CA LYS A 2 29.02 -22.31 50.35
C LYS A 2 28.29 -21.00 50.00
N LEU A 3 28.87 -20.13 49.18
CA LEU A 3 28.14 -19.08 48.47
C LEU A 3 27.69 -19.64 47.10
N SER A 4 26.38 -19.79 46.91
CA SER A 4 25.79 -20.21 45.65
C SER A 4 25.64 -19.01 44.71
N ARG A 5 26.22 -19.09 43.51
CA ARG A 5 25.99 -18.13 42.41
C ARG A 5 24.66 -18.48 41.74
N VAL A 6 23.67 -17.61 41.86
CA VAL A 6 22.45 -17.67 41.06
C VAL A 6 22.74 -17.02 39.71
N ILE A 7 22.71 -17.82 38.64
CA ILE A 7 22.77 -17.37 37.24
C ILE A 7 21.33 -17.10 36.81
N PHE A 8 21.00 -15.84 36.51
CA PHE A 8 19.76 -15.50 35.82
C PHE A 8 19.89 -15.87 34.35
N TYR A 9 19.23 -16.96 33.93
CA TYR A 9 18.97 -17.22 32.52
C TYR A 9 17.79 -16.35 32.08
N LEU A 10 18.07 -15.31 31.31
CA LEU A 10 17.06 -14.53 30.61
C LEU A 10 16.57 -15.36 29.41
N PHE A 11 15.47 -16.09 29.59
CA PHE A 11 14.81 -16.76 28.48
C PHE A 11 14.15 -15.71 27.58
N PHE A 12 14.77 -15.43 26.43
CA PHE A 12 14.06 -14.83 25.30
C PHE A 12 13.06 -15.86 24.79
N VAL A 13 11.78 -15.67 25.14
CA VAL A 13 10.68 -16.38 24.50
C VAL A 13 10.52 -15.81 23.09
N ILE A 14 11.18 -16.45 22.12
CA ILE A 14 10.89 -16.22 20.71
C ILE A 14 9.54 -16.90 20.44
N ASN A 15 8.46 -16.14 20.50
CA ASN A 15 7.20 -16.56 19.88
C ASN A 15 7.45 -16.66 18.38
N ALA A 16 7.75 -17.86 17.90
CA ALA A 16 7.82 -18.18 16.48
C ALA A 16 6.40 -18.23 15.91
N GLN A 17 5.73 -17.07 15.82
CA GLN A 17 4.80 -16.88 14.72
C GLN A 17 5.67 -16.94 13.46
N ARG A 18 5.45 -17.95 12.61
CA ARG A 18 5.96 -17.92 11.24
C ARG A 18 5.28 -16.75 10.56
N THR A 19 5.86 -15.56 10.67
CA THR A 19 5.64 -14.51 9.70
C THR A 19 6.05 -15.11 8.36
N LEU A 20 5.10 -15.25 7.44
CA LEU A 20 5.41 -15.58 6.06
C LEU A 20 6.39 -14.50 5.59
N ALA A 21 7.64 -14.90 5.36
CA ALA A 21 8.66 -14.00 4.92
C ALA A 21 8.23 -13.40 3.57
N ILE A 22 8.38 -12.09 3.41
CA ILE A 22 7.99 -11.44 2.15
C ILE A 22 8.97 -11.88 1.07
N GLU A 23 8.43 -12.34 -0.06
CA GLU A 23 9.21 -12.79 -1.21
C GLU A 23 9.89 -11.62 -1.92
N LEU A 24 11.19 -11.77 -2.21
CA LEU A 24 11.96 -10.83 -3.03
C LEU A 24 11.65 -11.00 -4.53
N SER A 25 10.43 -10.67 -4.94
CA SER A 25 9.98 -10.76 -6.34
C SER A 25 10.44 -9.56 -7.20
N ASP A 26 10.19 -9.61 -8.51
CA ASP A 26 10.38 -8.47 -9.42
C ASP A 26 9.37 -7.33 -9.19
N THR A 27 8.21 -7.65 -8.60
CA THR A 27 7.14 -6.69 -8.31
C THR A 27 7.34 -5.97 -6.96
N LEU A 28 8.17 -6.52 -6.07
CA LEU A 28 8.48 -5.88 -4.80
C LEU A 28 9.42 -4.68 -5.04
N HIS A 29 8.86 -3.48 -4.94
CA HIS A 29 9.59 -2.22 -5.14
C HIS A 29 9.78 -1.43 -3.85
N SER A 30 8.82 -1.49 -2.93
CA SER A 30 8.89 -0.79 -1.67
C SER A 30 8.34 -1.60 -0.50
N LEU A 31 8.80 -1.26 0.70
CA LEU A 31 8.36 -1.82 1.97
C LEU A 31 8.07 -0.70 2.95
N ILE A 32 6.84 -0.65 3.42
CA ILE A 32 6.38 0.33 4.42
C ILE A 32 6.47 -0.31 5.80
N LEU A 33 7.21 0.34 6.68
CA LEU A 33 7.56 -0.13 8.01
C LEU A 33 7.26 0.93 9.08
N ASP A 34 7.01 0.48 10.30
CA ASP A 34 7.08 1.31 11.50
C ASP A 34 8.54 1.57 11.89
N ALA A 35 8.79 2.70 12.57
CA ALA A 35 10.11 3.02 13.09
C ALA A 35 10.62 1.92 14.03
N ASN A 36 11.87 1.49 13.84
CA ASN A 36 12.50 0.37 14.56
C ASN A 36 11.83 -1.00 14.34
N GLN A 37 10.91 -1.14 13.39
CA GLN A 37 10.37 -2.44 13.02
C GLN A 37 11.44 -3.30 12.37
N VAL A 38 11.48 -4.58 12.75
CA VAL A 38 12.26 -5.60 12.05
C VAL A 38 11.33 -6.39 11.14
N LEU A 39 11.64 -6.39 9.84
CA LEU A 39 10.93 -7.19 8.85
C LEU A 39 11.85 -8.30 8.34
N THR A 40 11.34 -9.53 8.24
CA THR A 40 12.08 -10.65 7.65
C THR A 40 11.63 -10.86 6.21
N LEU A 41 12.60 -10.89 5.30
CA LEU A 41 12.41 -11.26 3.90
C LEU A 41 12.89 -12.68 3.63
N ASP A 42 12.22 -13.34 2.70
CA ASP A 42 12.74 -14.57 2.10
C ASP A 42 14.01 -14.22 1.33
N ASN A 43 15.06 -15.00 1.56
CA ASN A 43 16.34 -14.83 0.93
C ASN A 43 16.89 -16.15 0.36
N THR A 44 16.01 -17.00 -0.16
CA THR A 44 16.37 -18.27 -0.81
C THR A 44 17.32 -18.10 -2.00
N ALA A 45 17.28 -16.94 -2.67
CA ALA A 45 18.18 -16.57 -3.77
C ALA A 45 19.52 -15.96 -3.32
N ASP A 46 19.84 -16.05 -2.03
CA ASP A 46 21.13 -15.69 -1.42
C ASP A 46 21.58 -14.24 -1.67
N PHE A 47 20.65 -13.29 -1.61
CA PHE A 47 20.99 -11.87 -1.69
C PHE A 47 21.78 -11.40 -0.47
N THR A 48 22.63 -10.41 -0.70
CA THR A 48 23.44 -9.72 0.31
C THR A 48 23.26 -8.21 0.17
N PRO A 49 23.23 -7.46 1.28
CA PRO A 49 23.20 -6.00 1.22
C PRO A 49 24.49 -5.46 0.62
N THR A 50 24.37 -4.43 -0.19
CA THR A 50 25.53 -3.72 -0.74
C THR A 50 25.85 -2.49 0.11
N ALA A 51 27.07 -1.95 -0.05
CA ALA A 51 27.56 -0.80 0.72
C ALA A 51 26.81 0.52 0.49
N VAL A 52 25.94 0.58 -0.53
CA VAL A 52 25.13 1.77 -0.84
C VAL A 52 23.73 1.73 -0.19
N SER A 53 23.48 0.76 0.68
CA SER A 53 22.21 0.65 1.41
C SER A 53 22.18 1.64 2.57
N ASP A 54 21.05 2.33 2.75
CA ASP A 54 20.78 3.27 3.85
C ASP A 54 20.15 2.58 5.07
N VAL A 55 19.99 1.25 5.02
CA VAL A 55 19.25 0.45 6.00
C VAL A 55 20.09 -0.70 6.50
N GLU A 56 20.09 -0.91 7.82
CA GLU A 56 20.76 -2.04 8.44
C GLU A 56 20.02 -3.34 8.13
N THR A 57 20.80 -4.37 7.79
CA THR A 57 20.28 -5.72 7.55
C THR A 57 21.11 -6.75 8.28
N ALA A 58 20.48 -7.88 8.63
CA ALA A 58 21.15 -8.99 9.28
C ALA A 58 20.71 -10.31 8.67
N ARG A 59 21.67 -11.18 8.34
CA ARG A 59 21.32 -12.55 7.92
C ARG A 59 20.82 -13.34 9.14
N LEU A 60 19.60 -13.86 9.07
CA LEU A 60 18.98 -14.64 10.15
C LEU A 60 19.17 -16.16 9.98
N GLY A 61 19.55 -16.59 8.78
CA GLY A 61 19.73 -18.00 8.42
C GLY A 61 20.14 -18.15 6.95
N PRO A 62 20.14 -19.37 6.41
CA PRO A 62 20.53 -19.60 5.01
C PRO A 62 19.61 -18.88 4.01
N ASN A 63 18.32 -18.78 4.32
CA ASN A 63 17.28 -18.31 3.40
C ASN A 63 16.51 -17.09 3.96
N SER A 64 17.09 -16.32 4.87
CA SER A 64 16.37 -15.19 5.48
C SER A 64 17.28 -14.02 5.82
N ILE A 65 16.79 -12.83 5.52
CA ILE A 65 17.43 -11.56 5.86
C ILE A 65 16.44 -10.68 6.63
N ALA A 66 16.90 -10.12 7.74
CA ALA A 66 16.21 -9.08 8.48
C ALA A 66 16.54 -7.71 7.90
N ILE A 67 15.53 -6.86 7.79
CA ILE A 67 15.64 -5.42 7.54
C ILE A 67 15.24 -4.71 8.82
N ASN A 68 16.14 -3.88 9.35
CA ASN A 68 15.88 -3.06 10.52
C ASN A 68 15.48 -1.66 10.06
N ALA A 69 14.20 -1.31 10.17
CA ALA A 69 13.72 0.01 9.84
C ALA A 69 14.41 1.07 10.71
N PRO A 70 14.95 2.15 10.12
CA PRO A 70 15.50 3.27 10.87
C PRO A 70 14.52 3.85 11.89
N ASN A 71 15.05 4.53 12.91
CA ASN A 71 14.24 5.20 13.93
C ASN A 71 13.51 6.44 13.40
N ASN A 72 14.08 7.11 12.40
CA ASN A 72 13.55 8.30 11.79
C ASN A 72 12.61 7.94 10.64
N ALA A 73 11.52 8.68 10.52
CA ALA A 73 10.64 8.56 9.37
C ALA A 73 11.32 9.06 8.10
N GLY A 74 11.03 8.44 6.96
CA GLY A 74 11.62 8.85 5.69
C GLY A 74 11.67 7.75 4.64
N PHE A 75 12.35 8.08 3.55
CA PHE A 75 12.61 7.19 2.42
C PHE A 75 14.08 6.78 2.45
N TYR A 76 14.34 5.47 2.43
CA TYR A 76 15.66 4.87 2.51
C TYR A 76 15.84 3.87 1.38
N ASN A 77 17.06 3.71 0.88
CA ASN A 77 17.35 2.74 -0.16
C ASN A 77 17.91 1.46 0.46
N LEU A 78 17.43 0.31 0.02
CA LEU A 78 18.05 -0.98 0.28
C LEU A 78 18.45 -1.59 -1.06
N VAL A 79 19.74 -1.87 -1.22
CA VAL A 79 20.27 -2.47 -2.45
C VAL A 79 20.84 -3.83 -2.13
N LEU A 80 20.20 -4.86 -2.69
CA LEU A 80 20.53 -6.26 -2.48
C LEU A 80 21.15 -6.86 -3.74
N SER A 81 22.20 -7.67 -3.62
CA SER A 81 22.81 -8.38 -4.75
C SER A 81 23.17 -9.83 -4.41
N ASN A 82 23.03 -10.72 -5.38
CA ASN A 82 23.50 -12.11 -5.31
C ASN A 82 24.59 -12.42 -6.37
N GLY A 83 25.25 -11.38 -6.89
CA GLY A 83 26.28 -11.48 -7.91
C GLY A 83 25.76 -11.65 -9.35
N LYS A 84 24.48 -11.99 -9.54
CA LYS A 84 23.83 -12.06 -10.86
C LYS A 84 22.80 -10.95 -11.07
N VAL A 85 22.03 -10.67 -10.02
CA VAL A 85 20.94 -9.70 -10.03
C VAL A 85 21.16 -8.70 -8.91
N THR A 86 20.82 -7.45 -9.19
CA THR A 86 20.74 -6.38 -8.19
C THR A 86 19.29 -5.94 -8.05
N LYS A 87 18.81 -5.87 -6.81
CA LYS A 87 17.48 -5.43 -6.43
C LYS A 87 17.58 -4.10 -5.69
N HIS A 88 16.75 -3.15 -6.10
CA HIS A 88 16.61 -1.86 -5.44
C HIS A 88 15.23 -1.82 -4.78
N LEU A 89 15.22 -1.68 -3.46
CA LEU A 89 14.02 -1.58 -2.65
C LEU A 89 13.97 -0.21 -1.98
N LEU A 90 12.81 0.43 -2.05
CA LEU A 90 12.50 1.62 -1.31
C LEU A 90 11.94 1.23 0.07
N ILE A 91 12.70 1.47 1.13
CA ILE A 91 12.24 1.30 2.50
C ILE A 91 11.60 2.61 2.97
N ILE A 92 10.34 2.53 3.38
CA ILE A 92 9.53 3.69 3.78
C ILE A 92 9.22 3.56 5.26
N VAL A 93 9.81 4.42 6.08
CA VAL A 93 9.55 4.45 7.52
C VAL A 93 8.46 5.48 7.82
N LYS A 94 7.37 5.02 8.42
CA LYS A 94 6.24 5.89 8.81
C LYS A 94 6.64 6.84 9.94
N LYS A 95 6.10 8.05 9.89
CA LYS A 95 6.01 8.96 11.02
C LYS A 95 4.96 8.46 12.00
N PRO A 96 5.31 8.18 13.27
CA PRO A 96 4.35 7.70 14.25
C PRO A 96 3.17 8.66 14.44
N PHE A 97 1.99 8.11 14.68
CA PHE A 97 0.77 8.85 14.91
C PHE A 97 -0.07 8.23 16.02
N ASN A 98 -0.49 9.05 16.97
CA ASN A 98 -1.51 8.66 17.94
C ASN A 98 -2.90 8.94 17.35
N SER A 99 -3.73 7.90 17.22
CA SER A 99 -5.08 7.97 16.64
C SER A 99 -6.07 8.85 17.40
N ASP A 100 -5.76 9.23 18.64
CA ASP A 100 -6.56 10.19 19.41
C ASP A 100 -6.38 11.64 18.92
N ASN A 101 -5.30 11.90 18.18
CA ASN A 101 -5.05 13.20 17.58
C ASN A 101 -5.88 13.40 16.31
N LYS A 102 -6.28 14.65 16.05
CA LYS A 102 -6.99 15.06 14.82
C LYS A 102 -6.06 15.57 13.73
N GLN A 103 -4.80 15.81 14.06
CA GLN A 103 -3.83 16.47 13.20
C GLN A 103 -2.45 15.86 13.46
N LEU A 104 -1.60 15.91 12.43
CA LEU A 104 -0.18 15.60 12.54
C LEU A 104 0.58 16.77 11.92
N ASN A 105 1.41 17.45 12.72
CA ASN A 105 1.85 18.82 12.44
C ASN A 105 0.64 19.71 12.07
N ASN A 106 0.72 20.44 10.95
CA ASN A 106 -0.35 21.34 10.48
C ASN A 106 -1.33 20.65 9.51
N TYR A 107 -1.25 19.33 9.33
CA TYR A 107 -2.09 18.59 8.40
C TYR A 107 -3.27 17.92 9.11
N GLN A 108 -4.48 18.16 8.62
CA GLN A 108 -5.69 17.59 9.21
C GLN A 108 -5.85 16.12 8.83
N ILE A 109 -5.87 15.24 9.83
CA ILE A 109 -6.19 13.82 9.68
C ILE A 109 -7.67 13.60 10.00
N GLY A 110 -8.19 14.25 11.04
CA GLY A 110 -9.49 13.94 11.62
C GLY A 110 -9.44 12.71 12.54
N LEU A 111 -10.58 12.34 13.10
CA LEU A 111 -10.69 11.14 13.94
C LEU A 111 -11.15 9.94 13.10
N TYR A 112 -10.41 8.85 13.22
CA TYR A 112 -10.88 7.55 12.78
C TYR A 112 -12.06 7.11 13.64
N PRO A 113 -13.12 6.53 13.06
CA PRO A 113 -14.20 5.96 13.85
C PRO A 113 -13.71 4.70 14.57
N ALA A 114 -14.47 4.25 15.57
CA ALA A 114 -14.30 2.91 16.13
C ALA A 114 -14.31 1.85 15.00
N PRO A 115 -13.50 0.78 15.08
CA PRO A 115 -13.41 -0.22 14.03
C PRO A 115 -14.77 -0.79 13.65
N TYR A 116 -15.05 -0.84 12.34
CA TYR A 116 -16.32 -1.37 11.85
C TYR A 116 -16.51 -2.82 12.30
N LYS A 117 -17.57 -3.10 13.06
CA LYS A 117 -17.86 -4.44 13.62
C LYS A 117 -16.67 -5.06 14.39
N ASN A 118 -15.82 -4.24 15.00
CA ASN A 118 -14.58 -4.67 15.66
C ASN A 118 -13.59 -5.42 14.75
N TYR A 119 -13.70 -5.23 13.44
CA TYR A 119 -12.78 -5.84 12.49
C TYR A 119 -11.40 -5.16 12.54
N PRO A 120 -10.30 -5.92 12.73
CA PRO A 120 -8.97 -5.36 12.94
C PRO A 120 -8.47 -4.53 11.74
N GLN A 121 -8.88 -4.86 10.52
CA GLN A 121 -8.53 -4.10 9.31
C GLN A 121 -9.15 -2.69 9.26
N TYR A 122 -10.08 -2.36 10.16
CA TYR A 122 -10.64 -1.01 10.35
C TYR A 122 -10.01 -0.27 11.54
N THR A 123 -8.88 -0.75 12.05
CA THR A 123 -8.09 -0.05 13.07
C THR A 123 -7.42 1.18 12.47
N ALA A 124 -7.38 2.27 13.24
CA ALA A 124 -6.66 3.48 12.84
C ALA A 124 -5.17 3.17 12.60
N PRO A 125 -4.55 3.78 11.59
CA PRO A 125 -3.12 3.63 11.38
C PRO A 125 -2.33 4.23 12.53
N ASN A 126 -1.26 3.54 12.92
CA ASN A 126 -0.31 3.96 13.96
C ASN A 126 0.76 4.94 13.44
N GLY A 127 0.69 5.32 12.16
CA GLY A 127 1.65 6.21 11.52
C GLY A 127 1.33 6.46 10.06
N PHE A 128 2.02 7.43 9.48
CA PHE A 128 1.84 7.88 8.09
C PHE A 128 3.17 8.08 7.38
N ILE A 129 3.18 7.92 6.07
CA ILE A 129 4.30 8.36 5.22
C ILE A 129 4.25 9.90 5.17
N GLU A 130 5.33 10.55 5.60
CA GLU A 130 5.48 12.01 5.54
C GLU A 130 5.93 12.40 4.12
N ILE A 131 5.10 13.20 3.45
CA ILE A 131 5.30 13.59 2.05
C ILE A 131 5.64 15.06 1.98
N PHE A 132 6.71 15.39 1.25
CA PHE A 132 7.00 16.75 0.81
C PHE A 132 6.70 16.91 -0.67
N GLU A 133 6.70 18.15 -1.16
CA GLU A 133 6.41 18.45 -2.57
C GLU A 133 7.32 17.70 -3.54
N LYS A 134 8.61 17.60 -3.22
CA LYS A 134 9.61 16.86 -4.00
C LYS A 134 9.33 15.36 -4.12
N ASP A 135 8.52 14.78 -3.23
CA ASP A 135 8.25 13.35 -3.20
C ASP A 135 7.06 12.94 -4.08
N LEU A 136 6.29 13.90 -4.64
CA LEU A 136 5.07 13.60 -5.39
C LEU A 136 5.30 12.69 -6.60
N SER A 137 6.46 12.79 -7.27
CA SER A 137 6.82 11.95 -8.41
C SER A 137 7.50 10.63 -8.02
N ARG A 138 7.76 10.41 -6.73
CA ARG A 138 8.40 9.18 -6.25
C ARG A 138 7.50 7.98 -6.54
N GLN A 139 8.11 6.92 -7.06
CA GLN A 139 7.47 5.63 -7.25
C GLN A 139 7.37 4.89 -5.91
N LEU A 140 6.16 4.42 -5.59
CA LEU A 140 5.90 3.45 -4.52
C LEU A 140 5.96 2.02 -5.06
N THR A 141 5.58 1.85 -6.32
CA THR A 141 5.73 0.62 -7.12
C THR A 141 6.13 1.01 -8.54
N PRO A 142 6.46 0.06 -9.43
CA PRO A 142 6.82 0.40 -10.81
C PRO A 142 5.77 1.25 -11.54
N HIS A 143 4.48 1.08 -11.23
CA HIS A 143 3.37 1.77 -11.91
C HIS A 143 2.58 2.75 -11.02
N VAL A 144 2.99 2.99 -9.77
CA VAL A 144 2.26 3.85 -8.83
C VAL A 144 3.16 4.89 -8.17
N GLN A 145 2.87 6.17 -8.44
CA GLN A 145 3.54 7.30 -7.81
C GLN A 145 2.76 7.81 -6.59
N ILE A 146 3.45 8.53 -5.70
CA ILE A 146 2.82 9.16 -4.53
C ILE A 146 1.66 10.08 -4.93
N LYS A 147 1.80 10.88 -5.99
CA LYS A 147 0.72 11.75 -6.48
C LYS A 147 -0.55 11.01 -6.90
N ASN A 148 -0.45 9.73 -7.26
CA ASN A 148 -1.62 8.94 -7.66
C ASN A 148 -2.51 8.58 -6.46
N VAL A 149 -1.89 8.36 -5.30
CA VAL A 149 -2.58 7.80 -4.11
C VAL A 149 -2.67 8.76 -2.93
N ILE A 150 -1.99 9.91 -2.95
CA ILE A 150 -2.07 10.89 -1.88
C ILE A 150 -3.46 11.52 -1.75
N CYS A 151 -3.85 11.85 -0.52
CA CYS A 151 -5.10 12.53 -0.24
C CYS A 151 -5.18 13.89 -0.94
N LYS A 152 -6.29 14.14 -1.63
CA LYS A 152 -6.58 15.38 -2.37
C LYS A 152 -6.93 16.58 -1.48
N GLN A 153 -6.78 16.44 -0.16
CA GLN A 153 -6.95 17.56 0.79
C GLN A 153 -6.03 18.72 0.40
N VAL A 154 -6.63 19.89 0.22
CA VAL A 154 -5.90 21.13 -0.07
C VAL A 154 -5.23 21.61 1.21
N SER A 155 -3.91 21.70 1.21
CA SER A 155 -3.08 22.16 2.31
C SER A 155 -1.65 22.41 1.83
N GLY A 156 -0.83 23.06 2.66
CA GLY A 156 0.63 23.04 2.51
C GLY A 156 1.23 21.67 2.83
N PHE A 157 2.54 21.55 2.59
CA PHE A 157 3.36 20.40 2.98
C PHE A 157 3.99 20.61 4.38
N PRO A 158 4.34 19.53 5.12
CA PRO A 158 4.19 18.13 4.73
C PRO A 158 2.73 17.66 4.73
N LYS A 159 2.44 16.72 3.83
CA LYS A 159 1.18 15.96 3.81
C LYS A 159 1.45 14.54 4.30
N TYR A 160 0.38 13.82 4.61
CA TYR A 160 0.49 12.47 5.16
C TYR A 160 -0.33 11.47 4.33
N LEU A 161 0.31 10.36 3.98
CA LEU A 161 -0.24 9.26 3.21
C LEU A 161 -0.27 8.00 4.07
N TYR A 162 -1.39 7.27 4.07
CA TYR A 162 -1.44 5.89 4.54
C TYR A 162 -1.80 4.95 3.40
N ILE A 163 -0.92 4.00 3.13
CA ILE A 163 -1.11 2.87 2.23
C ILE A 163 -0.36 1.70 2.84
N ASN A 164 -0.91 0.48 2.74
CA ASN A 164 -0.25 -0.70 3.29
C ASN A 164 0.46 -1.51 2.19
N ASN A 165 1.37 -2.40 2.59
CA ASN A 165 2.16 -3.21 1.65
C ASN A 165 1.27 -4.08 0.75
N ASP A 166 0.22 -4.69 1.30
CA ASP A 166 -0.72 -5.51 0.52
C ASP A 166 -1.47 -4.71 -0.55
N GLY A 167 -1.84 -3.46 -0.26
CA GLY A 167 -2.50 -2.56 -1.20
C GLY A 167 -1.60 -2.17 -2.36
N LEU A 168 -0.31 -1.93 -2.10
CA LEU A 168 0.68 -1.68 -3.16
C LEU A 168 0.89 -2.93 -4.03
N MET A 169 1.08 -4.10 -3.41
CA MET A 169 1.20 -5.36 -4.15
C MET A 169 -0.06 -5.66 -4.97
N MET A 170 -1.25 -5.38 -4.41
CA MET A 170 -2.52 -5.62 -5.08
C MET A 170 -2.62 -4.82 -6.37
N LEU A 171 -2.14 -3.58 -6.41
CA LEU A 171 -2.18 -2.75 -7.61
C LEU A 171 -1.33 -3.34 -8.75
N GLU A 172 -0.13 -3.85 -8.44
CA GLU A 172 0.76 -4.47 -9.44
C GLU A 172 0.23 -5.83 -9.93
N GLU A 173 -0.26 -6.66 -9.00
CA GLU A 173 -0.89 -7.95 -9.34
C GLU A 173 -2.18 -7.74 -10.15
N LEU A 174 -2.99 -6.74 -9.79
CA LEU A 174 -4.20 -6.38 -10.51
C LEU A 174 -3.90 -5.85 -11.91
N LEU A 175 -2.88 -5.01 -12.07
CA LEU A 175 -2.49 -4.49 -13.39
C LEU A 175 -2.09 -5.64 -14.32
N THR A 176 -1.22 -6.53 -13.83
CA THR A 176 -0.79 -7.74 -14.56
C THR A 176 -1.99 -8.62 -14.92
N PHE A 177 -2.94 -8.77 -13.99
CA PHE A 177 -4.15 -9.54 -14.23
C PHE A 177 -5.01 -8.92 -15.33
N VAL A 178 -5.27 -7.60 -15.27
CA VAL A 178 -6.06 -6.89 -16.28
C VAL A 178 -5.44 -7.01 -17.67
N GLN A 179 -4.12 -6.90 -17.76
CA GLN A 179 -3.38 -7.12 -19.01
C GLN A 179 -3.56 -8.57 -19.51
N SER A 180 -3.51 -9.56 -18.62
CA SER A 180 -3.71 -10.97 -18.98
C SER A 180 -5.13 -11.29 -19.44
N GLU A 181 -6.12 -10.48 -19.05
CA GLU A 181 -7.50 -10.55 -19.56
C GLU A 181 -7.66 -9.88 -20.95
N GLY A 182 -6.57 -9.45 -21.57
CA GLY A 182 -6.56 -8.88 -22.92
C GLY A 182 -6.90 -7.39 -22.98
N ILE A 183 -7.05 -6.72 -21.83
CA ILE A 183 -7.27 -5.28 -21.80
C ILE A 183 -5.92 -4.56 -21.95
N LYS A 184 -5.82 -3.68 -22.94
CA LYS A 184 -4.64 -2.83 -23.13
C LYS A 184 -4.59 -1.78 -22.02
N VAL A 185 -3.57 -1.88 -21.16
CA VAL A 185 -3.32 -0.91 -20.09
C VAL A 185 -1.84 -0.94 -19.71
N SER A 186 -1.22 0.23 -19.63
CA SER A 186 0.18 0.42 -19.21
C SER A 186 0.29 0.76 -17.73
N LYS A 187 -0.70 1.49 -17.19
CA LYS A 187 -0.84 1.90 -15.80
C LYS A 187 -2.31 2.19 -15.52
N PHE A 188 -2.74 2.11 -14.26
CA PHE A 188 -4.04 2.65 -13.89
C PHE A 188 -3.99 4.18 -13.77
N ALA A 189 -5.08 4.84 -14.17
CA ALA A 189 -5.39 6.18 -13.74
C ALA A 189 -6.22 6.13 -12.44
N PHE A 190 -6.05 7.16 -11.60
CA PHE A 190 -6.60 7.18 -10.24
C PHE A 190 -7.59 8.32 -10.07
N ILE A 191 -8.82 7.99 -9.71
CA ILE A 191 -9.76 8.98 -9.15
C ILE A 191 -9.37 9.29 -7.72
N SER A 192 -9.00 8.27 -6.93
CA SER A 192 -8.44 8.47 -5.59
C SER A 192 -7.77 7.22 -5.02
N GLY A 193 -6.82 7.45 -4.09
CA GLY A 193 -6.28 6.44 -3.19
C GLY A 193 -6.61 6.77 -1.74
N TYR A 194 -5.61 7.09 -0.93
CA TYR A 194 -5.80 7.41 0.48
C TYR A 194 -6.66 8.67 0.71
N ARG A 195 -7.51 8.62 1.73
CA ARG A 195 -8.28 9.78 2.22
C ARG A 195 -8.16 9.86 3.73
N THR A 196 -7.85 11.04 4.26
CA THR A 196 -7.92 11.27 5.70
C THR A 196 -9.38 11.19 6.18
N PRO A 197 -9.66 10.80 7.45
CA PRO A 197 -11.01 10.91 8.00
C PRO A 197 -11.64 12.31 7.94
N HIS A 198 -10.84 13.36 7.98
CA HIS A 198 -11.28 14.73 7.75
C HIS A 198 -11.78 14.91 6.32
N TYR A 199 -10.91 14.64 5.33
CA TYR A 199 -11.24 14.82 3.92
C TYR A 199 -12.35 13.90 3.44
N ASN A 200 -12.36 12.63 3.86
CA ASN A 200 -13.41 11.68 3.53
C ASN A 200 -14.79 12.20 3.95
N ARG A 201 -14.89 12.80 5.13
CA ARG A 201 -16.12 13.41 5.64
C ARG A 201 -16.49 14.69 4.89
N SER A 202 -15.52 15.54 4.56
CA SER A 202 -15.79 16.82 3.87
C SER A 202 -16.39 16.62 2.47
N ILE A 203 -16.15 15.47 1.84
CA ILE A 203 -16.76 15.10 0.55
C ILE A 203 -17.98 14.17 0.69
N GLY A 204 -18.55 14.06 1.89
CA GLY A 204 -19.82 13.34 2.14
C GLY A 204 -19.73 11.81 2.13
N ASN A 205 -18.53 11.21 2.16
CA ASN A 205 -18.38 9.76 2.14
C ASN A 205 -18.63 9.12 3.51
N GLY A 206 -19.02 7.84 3.48
CA GLY A 206 -19.30 7.06 4.68
C GLY A 206 -18.12 6.99 5.65
N LYS A 207 -18.42 7.05 6.96
CA LYS A 207 -17.40 7.08 8.03
C LYS A 207 -16.43 5.90 8.01
N HIS A 208 -16.83 4.74 7.52
CA HIS A 208 -15.99 3.53 7.42
C HIS A 208 -15.51 3.26 5.99
N SER A 209 -15.35 4.31 5.17
CA SER A 209 -14.78 4.13 3.83
C SER A 209 -13.39 3.51 3.91
N ARG A 210 -13.12 2.53 3.03
CA ARG A 210 -11.83 1.81 2.97
C ARG A 210 -10.65 2.69 2.54
N HIS A 211 -10.91 3.80 1.83
CA HIS A 211 -9.87 4.77 1.48
C HIS A 211 -9.11 5.35 2.68
N GLN A 212 -9.68 5.27 3.89
CA GLN A 212 -9.01 5.70 5.12
C GLN A 212 -7.97 4.69 5.63
N TYR A 213 -7.99 3.45 5.14
CA TYR A 213 -7.24 2.32 5.69
C TYR A 213 -6.18 1.77 4.72
N GLY A 214 -5.85 2.55 3.68
CA GLY A 214 -4.66 2.33 2.86
C GLY A 214 -4.71 1.12 1.95
N ASP A 215 -5.90 0.62 1.64
CA ASP A 215 -6.11 -0.60 0.85
C ASP A 215 -7.22 -0.45 -0.20
N ALA A 216 -7.65 0.77 -0.50
CA ALA A 216 -8.74 1.04 -1.43
C ALA A 216 -8.37 2.08 -2.49
N PHE A 217 -8.81 1.81 -3.71
CA PHE A 217 -8.44 2.56 -4.90
C PHE A 217 -9.63 2.69 -5.83
N ASP A 218 -9.82 3.90 -6.37
CA ASP A 218 -10.79 4.17 -7.43
C ASP A 218 -10.02 4.31 -8.74
N LEU A 219 -10.16 3.31 -9.62
CA LEU A 219 -9.29 3.08 -10.77
C LEU A 219 -10.05 3.12 -12.09
N TYR A 220 -9.37 3.58 -13.14
CA TYR A 220 -9.85 3.50 -14.53
C TYR A 220 -8.65 3.35 -15.48
N ILE A 221 -8.96 3.03 -16.75
CA ILE A 221 -7.99 2.88 -17.83
C ILE A 221 -8.09 4.11 -18.71
N ASP A 222 -6.95 4.74 -18.96
CA ASP A 222 -6.80 6.02 -19.66
C ASP A 222 -5.46 6.01 -20.39
N GLU A 223 -5.39 5.22 -21.47
CA GLU A 223 -4.17 5.03 -22.26
C GLU A 223 -3.89 6.22 -23.20
N ASN A 224 -4.87 7.10 -23.40
CA ASN A 224 -4.70 8.33 -24.18
C ASN A 224 -4.44 9.58 -23.29
N ASP A 225 -4.37 9.41 -21.97
CA ASP A 225 -4.17 10.45 -20.95
C ASP A 225 -5.17 11.64 -21.09
N ASP A 226 -6.43 11.38 -21.47
CA ASP A 226 -7.48 12.41 -21.63
C ASP A 226 -8.30 12.65 -20.34
N GLY A 227 -8.03 11.88 -19.29
CA GLY A 227 -8.69 11.97 -17.99
C GLY A 227 -10.07 11.31 -17.95
N ARG A 228 -10.42 10.49 -18.95
CA ARG A 228 -11.63 9.67 -18.99
C ARG A 228 -11.28 8.20 -19.15
N MET A 229 -12.25 7.35 -18.81
CA MET A 229 -12.12 5.92 -19.05
C MET A 229 -12.21 5.66 -20.55
N ASP A 230 -11.27 4.88 -21.07
CA ASP A 230 -11.26 4.41 -22.45
C ASP A 230 -12.48 3.54 -22.78
N ASP A 231 -12.80 3.43 -24.07
CA ASP A 231 -13.80 2.52 -24.64
C ASP A 231 -13.30 1.08 -24.54
N LEU A 232 -13.67 0.38 -23.46
CA LEU A 232 -13.21 -0.97 -23.17
C LEU A 232 -14.08 -2.03 -23.85
N ASN A 233 -15.30 -1.68 -24.26
CA ASN A 233 -16.20 -2.61 -24.95
C ASN A 233 -16.13 -2.49 -26.49
N GLY A 234 -15.50 -1.44 -27.02
CA GLY A 234 -15.29 -1.20 -28.45
C GLY A 234 -16.53 -0.67 -29.19
N ASP A 235 -17.48 -0.06 -28.50
CA ASP A 235 -18.73 0.45 -29.09
C ASP A 235 -18.68 1.93 -29.52
N GLY A 236 -17.55 2.60 -29.25
CA GLY A 236 -17.29 4.00 -29.55
C GLY A 236 -17.88 4.99 -28.55
N LYS A 237 -18.40 4.56 -27.39
CA LYS A 237 -19.06 5.43 -26.40
C LYS A 237 -18.51 5.20 -25.00
N LEU A 238 -18.06 6.29 -24.36
CA LEU A 238 -17.55 6.25 -22.99
C LEU A 238 -18.69 6.25 -21.97
N THR A 239 -19.17 5.06 -21.60
CA THR A 239 -20.38 4.88 -20.78
C THR A 239 -20.15 3.96 -19.57
N ILE A 240 -21.23 3.62 -18.86
CA ILE A 240 -21.17 2.60 -17.80
C ILE A 240 -20.84 1.20 -18.35
N ALA A 241 -21.02 0.96 -19.65
CA ALA A 241 -20.69 -0.33 -20.25
C ALA A 241 -19.18 -0.63 -20.17
N ASP A 242 -18.32 0.39 -20.29
CA ASP A 242 -16.86 0.26 -20.09
C ASP A 242 -16.51 -0.06 -18.64
N VAL A 243 -17.20 0.61 -17.72
CA VAL A 243 -17.09 0.34 -16.28
C VAL A 243 -17.47 -1.11 -15.96
N ASP A 244 -18.50 -1.64 -16.62
CA ASP A 244 -18.93 -3.04 -16.44
C ASP A 244 -17.90 -4.04 -16.97
N VAL A 245 -17.13 -3.71 -18.03
CA VAL A 245 -16.01 -4.53 -18.52
C VAL A 245 -14.93 -4.62 -17.44
N LEU A 246 -14.45 -3.47 -16.96
CA LEU A 246 -13.38 -3.43 -15.95
C LEU A 246 -13.82 -4.06 -14.62
N TYR A 247 -15.07 -3.83 -14.21
CA TYR A 247 -15.64 -4.41 -13.00
C TYR A 247 -15.63 -5.94 -13.04
N LYS A 248 -16.04 -6.56 -14.15
CA LYS A 248 -16.03 -8.03 -14.30
C LYS A 248 -14.61 -8.59 -14.18
N VAL A 249 -13.62 -7.89 -14.73
CA VAL A 249 -12.21 -8.27 -14.59
C VAL A 249 -11.76 -8.18 -13.14
N PHE A 250 -12.11 -7.11 -12.42
CA PHE A 250 -11.78 -6.97 -11.00
C PHE A 250 -12.46 -8.05 -10.13
N GLU A 251 -13.69 -8.43 -10.46
CA GLU A 251 -14.36 -9.55 -9.79
C GLU A 251 -13.67 -10.87 -10.04
N LYS A 252 -13.20 -11.11 -11.26
CA LYS A 252 -12.42 -12.31 -11.60
C LYS A 252 -11.10 -12.32 -10.86
N PHE A 253 -10.40 -11.20 -10.79
CA PHE A 253 -9.16 -11.03 -10.02
C PHE A 253 -9.35 -11.40 -8.54
N GLN A 254 -10.37 -10.86 -7.86
CA GLN A 254 -10.59 -11.19 -6.44
C GLN A 254 -10.97 -12.68 -6.24
N LYS A 255 -11.57 -13.34 -7.23
CA LYS A 255 -11.87 -14.78 -7.15
C LYS A 255 -10.64 -15.67 -7.37
N GLN A 256 -9.61 -15.17 -8.06
CA GLN A 256 -8.44 -15.93 -8.49
C GLN A 256 -7.15 -15.53 -7.78
N SER A 257 -7.18 -14.47 -6.97
CA SER A 257 -6.04 -13.99 -6.20
C SER A 257 -6.24 -14.22 -4.71
N ARG A 258 -5.24 -13.82 -3.92
CA ARG A 258 -5.30 -13.81 -2.45
C ARG A 258 -6.10 -12.62 -1.88
N TYR A 259 -6.46 -11.64 -2.72
CA TYR A 259 -7.10 -10.41 -2.28
C TYR A 259 -8.60 -10.56 -2.21
N ASN A 260 -9.20 -10.04 -1.14
CA ASN A 260 -10.63 -10.14 -0.93
C ASN A 260 -11.15 -8.80 -0.40
N GLY A 261 -12.16 -8.23 -1.07
CA GLY A 261 -12.74 -6.99 -0.58
C GLY A 261 -13.93 -6.47 -1.37
N GLY A 262 -14.11 -5.16 -1.28
CA GLY A 262 -15.16 -4.42 -1.98
C GLY A 262 -14.83 -4.20 -3.45
N ILE A 263 -15.85 -4.24 -4.31
CA ILE A 263 -15.77 -3.75 -5.68
C ILE A 263 -17.03 -2.93 -5.97
N GLY A 264 -16.87 -1.72 -6.51
CA GLY A 264 -17.98 -0.80 -6.78
C GLY A 264 -17.93 -0.19 -8.17
N ARG A 265 -19.08 -0.03 -8.83
CA ARG A 265 -19.18 0.61 -10.15
C ARG A 265 -19.59 2.06 -10.04
N TYR A 266 -18.89 2.93 -10.77
CA TYR A 266 -19.21 4.35 -10.80
C TYR A 266 -19.32 4.82 -12.25
N LYS A 267 -20.54 5.22 -12.61
CA LYS A 267 -20.82 5.77 -13.94
C LYS A 267 -20.05 7.06 -14.20
N PRO A 268 -19.72 7.37 -15.46
CA PRO A 268 -19.18 8.68 -15.82
C PRO A 268 -20.08 9.84 -15.34
N ALA A 269 -19.45 10.93 -14.94
CA ALA A 269 -20.11 12.17 -14.53
C ALA A 269 -19.44 13.38 -15.21
N SER A 270 -19.98 14.58 -14.98
CA SER A 270 -19.39 15.81 -15.54
C SER A 270 -17.96 16.07 -15.05
N HIS A 271 -17.63 15.61 -13.84
CA HIS A 271 -16.38 15.91 -13.14
C HIS A 271 -15.41 14.73 -13.03
N HIS A 272 -15.79 13.54 -13.54
CA HIS A 272 -14.91 12.37 -13.63
C HIS A 272 -15.39 11.40 -14.71
N GLY A 273 -14.47 10.66 -15.34
CA GLY A 273 -14.79 9.49 -16.16
C GLY A 273 -15.47 8.37 -15.36
N GLY A 274 -15.90 7.31 -16.04
CA GLY A 274 -16.30 6.08 -15.35
C GLY A 274 -15.11 5.48 -14.59
N PHE A 275 -15.37 4.79 -13.48
CA PHE A 275 -14.30 4.12 -12.73
C PHE A 275 -14.83 2.95 -11.91
N VAL A 276 -13.91 2.09 -11.49
CA VAL A 276 -14.19 0.96 -10.61
C VAL A 276 -13.44 1.14 -9.31
N HIS A 277 -14.17 1.05 -8.20
CA HIS A 277 -13.58 0.94 -6.88
C HIS A 277 -13.14 -0.49 -6.63
N ILE A 278 -11.98 -0.68 -6.01
CA ILE A 278 -11.52 -1.95 -5.45
C ILE A 278 -10.83 -1.74 -4.11
N ASP A 279 -11.02 -2.68 -3.18
CA ASP A 279 -10.24 -2.72 -1.94
C ASP A 279 -9.92 -4.15 -1.48
N ASN A 280 -9.10 -4.24 -0.43
CA ASN A 280 -8.70 -5.48 0.23
C ASN A 280 -9.20 -5.58 1.69
N ARG A 281 -10.47 -5.23 1.95
CA ARG A 281 -11.05 -5.23 3.31
C ARG A 281 -11.19 -6.61 3.98
N GLY A 282 -10.82 -7.69 3.31
CA GLY A 282 -10.90 -9.07 3.80
C GLY A 282 -12.28 -9.73 3.69
N PHE A 283 -13.27 -9.06 3.08
CA PHE A 283 -14.59 -9.64 2.83
C PHE A 283 -15.29 -8.98 1.65
N THR A 284 -16.06 -9.78 0.92
CA THR A 284 -16.82 -9.37 -0.26
C THR A 284 -17.85 -8.28 0.06
N ALA A 285 -17.87 -7.23 -0.75
CA ALA A 285 -18.95 -6.24 -0.82
C ALA A 285 -19.09 -5.72 -2.24
N ARG A 286 -20.31 -5.45 -2.71
CA ARG A 286 -20.58 -4.99 -4.08
C ARG A 286 -21.59 -3.86 -4.09
N TRP A 287 -21.42 -2.90 -4.99
CA TRP A 287 -22.37 -1.83 -5.28
C TRP A 287 -22.29 -1.38 -6.73
#